data_AF-A0A9W2ZCG7-F1
#
_entry.id   AF-A0A9W2ZCG7-F1
#
_cell.length_a   1.000
_cell.length_b   1.000
_cell.length_c   1.000
_cell.angle_alpha   90.00
_cell.angle_beta   90.00
_cell.angle_gamma   90.00
#
_symmetry.space_group_name_H-M   'P 1'
#
loop_
_entity.id
_entity.type
_entity.pdbx_description
1 polymer ?
#
loop_
_entity_poly.entity_id
_entity_poly.type
_entity_poly.pdbx_seq_one_letter_code
_entity_poly.pdbx_strand_id
1 'polypeptide(L)'
;MQQLADSQTALGRYFLLHFACELHHEPVLQIYTYLAQEIRVSIFIPKDDSQEDAQHMTVQKSLVSEYQIPLEYLNWQIETYQKPFKLSAKYLFGVTVLMYAQVSSGSFMLIPLQNFGTSYYAVTLDYDNVVSNGTYLLNFLLVMSGLDEVRLTVNVVGQDINITYCNKDKVLEYCEAIVVDMPRLVVFTLMECSPTVVNGSKLLSGTHIKATDVVGVISGSCRGSRSDAGVLSCDENAIGMLLPEPSYGEEFVVFQSQAIIKLLVDPINTIANTNSCQLVDSDNPEQRNEFILDMSPAQQHCILTTDKPASVYLVYYRKECGGLEYLDFLSLLPTSVYFQRYVWRALKLSDAGSKITLFVICRDQDREQLLVDDKQLEYVWQDIAGSSLWKLGVTEITEGFHMANHTSEFGAYIIYTSDSTTTLNILGYNLVYMSCEDTVHLMLPGDLVDNDCDGTVDEEILNNQDDDKDTKIDEDLAMSESTECPDMTFGENCSGNCYSKCGEDCLDRIYGSCSRLSISNLQDLPGGLVSSMIILLIPTILFGVSLLCKKRSEKYPPGYFE
;
A
#
# COMPACT_ATOMS: atom_id res chain seq x y z
N MET A 1 -28.22 1.01 -0.12
CA MET A 1 -27.37 2.24 -0.21
C MET A 1 -26.14 2.15 0.69
N GLN A 2 -26.24 1.58 1.91
CA GLN A 2 -25.09 1.19 2.74
C GLN A 2 -24.28 0.05 2.07
N GLN A 3 -24.95 -1.04 1.65
CA GLN A 3 -24.37 -2.19 0.94
C GLN A 3 -23.47 -1.88 -0.28
N LEU A 4 -23.78 -0.84 -1.07
CA LEU A 4 -22.95 -0.44 -2.24
C LEU A 4 -21.73 0.42 -1.88
N ALA A 5 -21.61 0.79 -0.61
CA ALA A 5 -20.52 1.60 -0.11
C ALA A 5 -19.50 0.79 0.69
N ASP A 6 -19.93 -0.34 1.23
CA ASP A 6 -19.08 -1.30 1.93
C ASP A 6 -18.15 -2.05 0.95
N SER A 7 -18.50 -2.12 -0.34
CA SER A 7 -17.70 -2.76 -1.40
C SER A 7 -16.63 -1.88 -2.05
N GLN A 8 -16.55 -0.57 -1.73
CA GLN A 8 -15.45 0.27 -2.22
C GLN A 8 -14.25 0.09 -1.29
N THR A 9 -13.26 -0.70 -1.70
CA THR A 9 -12.11 -1.07 -0.85
C THR A 9 -11.13 0.07 -0.55
N ALA A 10 -11.42 1.28 -1.05
CA ALA A 10 -10.74 2.53 -0.68
C ALA A 10 -11.22 3.12 0.65
N LEU A 11 -12.39 2.72 1.14
CA LEU A 11 -12.93 3.17 2.41
C LEU A 11 -12.72 2.12 3.50
N GLY A 12 -12.42 2.56 4.70
CA GLY A 12 -12.31 1.69 5.86
C GLY A 12 -12.50 2.42 7.16
N ARG A 13 -12.41 1.67 8.25
CA ARG A 13 -12.46 2.21 9.62
C ARG A 13 -11.08 2.40 10.23
N TYR A 14 -10.07 1.74 9.68
CA TYR A 14 -8.71 1.72 10.21
C TYR A 14 -7.70 1.81 9.07
N PHE A 15 -6.74 2.72 9.19
CA PHE A 15 -5.63 2.87 8.25
C PHE A 15 -4.31 2.97 9.00
N LEU A 16 -3.26 2.40 8.41
CA LEU A 16 -1.88 2.55 8.86
C LEU A 16 -1.09 3.32 7.81
N LEU A 17 -0.16 4.17 8.26
CA LEU A 17 0.71 4.95 7.40
C LEU A 17 2.09 5.06 8.04
N HIS A 18 3.13 5.05 7.21
CA HIS A 18 4.49 5.35 7.62
C HIS A 18 5.29 6.00 6.48
N PHE A 19 6.40 6.64 6.81
CA PHE A 19 7.28 7.33 5.85
C PHE A 19 8.71 6.81 5.96
N ALA A 20 9.38 6.64 4.81
CA ALA A 20 10.70 6.01 4.74
C ALA A 20 11.88 6.97 4.95
N CYS A 21 11.65 8.28 4.82
CA CYS A 21 12.70 9.29 4.70
C CYS A 21 12.31 10.60 5.38
N GLU A 22 13.31 11.45 5.64
CA GLU A 22 13.07 12.82 6.09
C GLU A 22 12.47 13.63 4.94
N LEU A 23 11.38 14.33 5.23
CA LEU A 23 10.63 15.13 4.27
C LEU A 23 10.92 16.61 4.50
N HIS A 24 11.11 17.35 3.40
CA HIS A 24 11.28 18.81 3.46
C HIS A 24 9.98 19.58 3.66
N HIS A 25 8.85 18.96 3.36
CA HIS A 25 7.52 19.54 3.52
C HIS A 25 6.61 18.59 4.27
N GLU A 26 5.65 19.16 5.00
CA GLU A 26 4.65 18.42 5.75
C GLU A 26 3.75 17.63 4.77
N PRO A 27 3.65 16.30 4.92
CA PRO A 27 2.64 15.52 4.24
C PRO A 27 1.25 15.99 4.62
N VAL A 28 0.33 15.92 3.67
CA VAL A 28 -1.07 16.24 3.90
C VAL A 28 -1.90 14.99 3.74
N LEU A 29 -2.64 14.63 4.79
CA LEU A 29 -3.67 13.61 4.74
C LEU A 29 -4.97 14.28 4.32
N GLN A 30 -5.57 13.77 3.25
CA GLN A 30 -6.89 14.15 2.80
C GLN A 30 -7.88 13.09 3.24
N ILE A 31 -8.76 13.48 4.15
CA ILE A 31 -9.68 12.57 4.82
C ILE A 31 -11.10 12.93 4.41
N TYR A 32 -11.83 11.96 3.85
CA TYR A 32 -13.16 12.18 3.32
C TYR A 32 -14.12 11.05 3.69
N THR A 33 -15.40 11.39 3.73
CA THR A 33 -16.49 10.42 3.89
C THR A 33 -17.68 10.84 3.04
N TYR A 34 -18.49 9.86 2.64
CA TYR A 34 -19.73 10.12 1.91
C TYR A 34 -20.96 9.44 2.52
N LEU A 35 -20.76 8.51 3.46
CA LEU A 35 -21.86 7.77 4.07
C LEU A 35 -22.50 8.57 5.20
N ALA A 36 -21.73 8.86 6.23
CA ALA A 36 -22.18 9.58 7.41
C ALA A 36 -22.14 11.09 7.19
N GLN A 37 -23.15 11.79 7.70
CA GLN A 37 -23.26 13.27 7.65
C GLN A 37 -22.03 13.95 8.26
N GLU A 38 -21.51 13.37 9.33
CA GLU A 38 -20.35 13.83 10.04
C GLU A 38 -19.67 12.61 10.66
N ILE A 39 -18.33 12.57 10.61
CA ILE A 39 -17.52 11.57 11.29
C ILE A 39 -16.45 12.26 12.13
N ARG A 40 -16.08 11.61 13.23
CA ARG A 40 -14.91 11.98 14.02
C ARG A 40 -13.79 11.00 13.73
N VAL A 41 -12.70 11.50 13.17
CA VAL A 41 -11.50 10.72 12.85
C VAL A 41 -10.46 10.97 13.94
N SER A 42 -9.92 9.89 14.48
CA SER A 42 -8.83 9.91 15.46
C SER A 42 -7.52 9.56 14.75
N ILE A 43 -6.53 10.42 14.90
CA ILE A 43 -5.19 10.29 14.31
C ILE A 43 -4.22 10.09 15.47
N PHE A 44 -3.65 8.89 15.55
CA PHE A 44 -2.67 8.53 16.57
C PHE A 44 -1.28 8.65 15.98
N ILE A 45 -0.49 9.54 16.58
CA ILE A 45 0.84 9.91 16.13
C ILE A 45 1.86 9.33 17.11
N PRO A 46 2.79 8.49 16.65
CA PRO A 46 3.84 7.98 17.51
C PRO A 46 4.78 9.13 17.91
N LYS A 47 5.01 9.32 19.23
CA LYS A 47 6.00 10.28 19.75
C LYS A 47 7.29 9.58 20.19
N ASP A 48 7.17 8.52 20.98
CA ASP A 48 8.26 7.68 21.51
C ASP A 48 7.74 6.23 21.76
N ASP A 49 8.63 5.31 22.16
CA ASP A 49 8.35 3.88 22.44
C ASP A 49 7.08 3.58 23.26
N SER A 50 6.58 4.52 24.07
CA SER A 50 5.41 4.33 24.94
C SER A 50 4.32 5.40 24.85
N GLN A 51 4.52 6.46 24.07
CA GLN A 51 3.55 7.58 24.00
C GLN A 51 3.03 7.79 22.58
N GLU A 52 1.72 7.94 22.47
CA GLU A 52 1.02 8.34 21.25
C GLU A 52 0.28 9.65 21.52
N ASP A 53 0.36 10.59 20.59
CA ASP A 53 -0.51 11.76 20.60
C ASP A 53 -1.77 11.44 19.82
N ALA A 54 -2.93 11.57 20.47
CA ALA A 54 -4.22 11.36 19.83
C ALA A 54 -4.80 12.72 19.45
N GLN A 55 -4.80 12.99 18.15
CA GLN A 55 -5.50 14.14 17.60
C GLN A 55 -6.85 13.71 17.05
N HIS A 56 -7.81 14.62 17.06
CA HIS A 56 -9.14 14.36 16.52
C HIS A 56 -9.54 15.46 15.56
N MET A 57 -10.19 15.07 14.48
CA MET A 57 -10.80 16.00 13.54
C MET A 57 -12.19 15.53 13.14
N THR A 58 -13.01 16.51 12.78
CA THR A 58 -14.35 16.25 12.25
C THR A 58 -14.31 16.35 10.74
N VAL A 59 -14.91 15.37 10.07
CA VAL A 59 -15.05 15.32 8.61
C VAL A 59 -16.53 15.28 8.28
N GLN A 60 -16.99 16.23 7.49
CA GLN A 60 -18.38 16.32 7.05
C GLN A 60 -18.58 15.51 5.78
N LYS A 61 -19.80 15.01 5.57
CA LYS A 61 -20.19 14.31 4.36
C LYS A 61 -19.91 15.13 3.12
N SER A 62 -19.31 14.49 2.13
CA SER A 62 -19.01 15.10 0.83
C SER A 62 -18.12 16.35 0.94
N LEU A 63 -17.48 16.54 2.08
CA LEU A 63 -16.37 17.45 2.27
C LEU A 63 -15.14 16.63 2.59
N VAL A 64 -13.98 17.23 2.32
CA VAL A 64 -12.71 16.64 2.69
C VAL A 64 -12.04 17.58 3.65
N SER A 65 -11.54 16.99 4.72
CA SER A 65 -10.76 17.69 5.71
C SER A 65 -9.29 17.34 5.49
N GLU A 66 -8.42 18.34 5.62
CA GLU A 66 -6.98 18.19 5.46
C GLU A 66 -6.31 18.16 6.82
N TYR A 67 -5.37 17.25 6.98
CA TYR A 67 -4.52 17.14 8.15
C TYR A 67 -3.06 17.19 7.72
N GLN A 68 -2.39 18.30 8.03
CA GLN A 68 -0.94 18.44 7.84
C GLN A 68 -0.25 17.66 8.96
N ILE A 69 0.64 16.73 8.61
CA ILE A 69 1.49 16.02 9.57
C ILE A 69 2.70 16.90 9.88
N PRO A 70 2.85 17.41 11.11
CA PRO A 70 3.99 18.25 11.45
C PRO A 70 5.33 17.50 11.28
N LEU A 71 6.34 18.20 10.73
CA LEU A 71 7.67 17.62 10.47
C LEU A 71 8.33 17.04 11.74
N GLU A 72 8.00 17.56 12.92
CA GLU A 72 8.49 17.06 14.21
C GLU A 72 8.10 15.61 14.50
N TYR A 73 7.04 15.09 13.88
CA TYR A 73 6.60 13.70 14.00
C TYR A 73 7.21 12.78 12.93
N LEU A 74 7.87 13.37 11.95
CA LEU A 74 8.61 12.65 10.92
C LEU A 74 10.09 12.51 11.31
N ASN A 75 10.43 12.88 12.54
CA ASN A 75 11.80 12.87 13.03
C ASN A 75 12.28 11.43 13.14
N TRP A 76 13.02 11.02 12.11
CA TRP A 76 13.41 9.65 11.88
C TRP A 76 14.49 9.23 12.89
N GLN A 77 14.09 8.51 13.94
CA GLN A 77 15.01 7.76 14.79
C GLN A 77 15.21 6.37 14.17
N ILE A 78 16.48 6.00 13.97
CA ILE A 78 16.87 4.69 13.44
C ILE A 78 16.66 3.64 14.52
N GLU A 79 15.44 3.12 14.61
CA GLU A 79 15.11 2.00 15.49
C GLU A 79 14.72 0.77 14.67
N THR A 80 14.92 -0.40 15.27
CA THR A 80 14.71 -1.70 14.61
C THR A 80 13.23 -1.92 14.26
N TYR A 81 12.33 -1.23 14.97
CA TYR A 81 10.89 -1.30 14.84
C TYR A 81 10.30 0.09 15.09
N GLN A 82 9.56 0.62 14.12
CA GLN A 82 8.87 1.89 14.25
C GLN A 82 7.37 1.66 14.38
N LYS A 83 6.65 2.51 15.11
CA LYS A 83 5.19 2.48 15.15
C LYS A 83 4.63 3.26 13.96
N PRO A 84 3.59 2.77 13.27
CA PRO A 84 2.92 3.51 12.22
C PRO A 84 2.05 4.62 12.80
N PHE A 85 1.75 5.62 11.98
CA PHE A 85 0.58 6.48 12.18
C PHE A 85 -0.67 5.62 12.05
N LYS A 86 -1.64 5.82 12.94
CA LYS A 86 -2.91 5.11 12.91
C LYS A 86 -4.04 6.10 12.73
N LEU A 87 -4.92 5.84 11.78
CA LEU A 87 -6.16 6.59 11.62
C LEU A 87 -7.33 5.66 11.91
N SER A 88 -8.30 6.14 12.67
CA SER A 88 -9.53 5.38 12.91
C SER A 88 -10.76 6.26 13.03
N ALA A 89 -11.91 5.71 12.64
CA ALA A 89 -13.20 6.33 12.82
C ALA A 89 -14.29 5.26 12.94
N LYS A 90 -15.41 5.64 13.57
CA LYS A 90 -16.59 4.76 13.70
C LYS A 90 -17.22 4.40 12.35
N TYR A 91 -17.25 5.36 11.43
CA TYR A 91 -17.84 5.20 10.10
C TYR A 91 -16.74 5.14 9.04
N LEU A 92 -17.08 4.56 7.89
CA LEU A 92 -16.16 4.44 6.76
C LEU A 92 -15.68 5.81 6.25
N PHE A 93 -14.38 5.89 6.02
CA PHE A 93 -13.71 7.06 5.47
C PHE A 93 -12.57 6.62 4.55
N GLY A 94 -12.17 7.49 3.64
CA GLY A 94 -11.03 7.30 2.76
C GLY A 94 -9.90 8.24 3.14
N VAL A 95 -8.67 7.83 2.84
CA VAL A 95 -7.47 8.63 3.08
C VAL A 95 -6.59 8.63 1.83
N THR A 96 -6.28 9.83 1.35
CA THR A 96 -5.24 10.06 0.34
C THR A 96 -4.09 10.80 1.00
N VAL A 97 -2.87 10.33 0.77
CA VAL A 97 -1.64 10.96 1.26
C VAL A 97 -1.05 11.79 0.14
N LEU A 98 -0.75 13.05 0.43
CA LEU A 98 -0.02 13.95 -0.46
C LEU A 98 1.35 14.23 0.14
N MET A 99 2.37 14.03 -0.66
CA MET A 99 3.75 14.34 -0.31
C MET A 99 4.23 15.44 -1.25
N TYR A 100 4.41 16.64 -0.70
CA TYR A 100 4.99 17.76 -1.42
C TYR A 100 6.51 17.66 -1.35
N ALA A 101 7.19 17.80 -2.50
CA ALA A 101 8.62 18.03 -2.56
C ALA A 101 8.90 19.32 -3.34
N GLN A 102 10.15 19.78 -3.35
CA GLN A 102 10.51 21.05 -4.00
C GLN A 102 10.29 21.00 -5.52
N VAL A 103 10.44 19.82 -6.14
CA VAL A 103 10.46 19.67 -7.60
C VAL A 103 9.46 18.61 -8.11
N SER A 104 8.85 17.81 -7.22
CA SER A 104 7.77 16.89 -7.58
C SER A 104 6.79 16.67 -6.41
N SER A 105 5.67 16.02 -6.68
CA SER A 105 4.70 15.63 -5.66
C SER A 105 4.37 14.15 -5.84
N GLY A 106 4.47 13.38 -4.76
CA GLY A 106 3.96 12.01 -4.74
C GLY A 106 2.57 11.98 -4.11
N SER A 107 1.68 11.13 -4.58
CA SER A 107 0.44 10.87 -3.87
C SER A 107 -0.03 9.45 -4.05
N PHE A 108 -0.68 8.94 -3.00
CA PHE A 108 -1.23 7.60 -3.02
C PHE A 108 -2.44 7.50 -2.08
N MET A 109 -3.34 6.60 -2.44
CA MET A 109 -4.47 6.23 -1.59
C MET A 109 -4.02 5.20 -0.57
N LEU A 110 -4.44 5.36 0.69
CA LEU A 110 -4.24 4.31 1.69
C LEU A 110 -5.23 3.17 1.47
N ILE A 111 -4.74 1.95 1.62
CA ILE A 111 -5.54 0.75 1.72
C ILE A 111 -5.97 0.62 3.19
N PRO A 112 -7.25 0.38 3.49
CA PRO A 112 -7.68 0.14 4.85
C PRO A 112 -7.12 -1.19 5.35
N LEU A 113 -6.91 -1.28 6.67
CA LEU A 113 -6.27 -2.43 7.32
C LEU A 113 -6.94 -3.77 6.97
N GLN A 114 -8.26 -3.78 6.85
CA GLN A 114 -9.06 -4.97 6.47
C GLN A 114 -8.73 -5.51 5.07
N ASN A 115 -8.16 -4.66 4.19
CA ASN A 115 -7.82 -4.99 2.81
C ASN A 115 -6.31 -5.22 2.63
N PHE A 116 -5.58 -5.39 3.72
CA PHE A 116 -4.19 -5.83 3.69
C PHE A 116 -4.13 -7.30 3.28
N GLY A 117 -3.01 -7.71 2.69
CA GLY A 117 -2.78 -9.07 2.23
C GLY A 117 -1.56 -9.70 2.86
N THR A 118 -1.28 -10.94 2.49
CA THR A 118 -0.15 -11.72 3.02
C THR A 118 1.02 -11.82 2.04
N SER A 119 0.84 -11.34 0.81
CA SER A 119 1.84 -11.48 -0.26
C SER A 119 1.85 -10.26 -1.18
N TYR A 120 3.04 -9.77 -1.50
CA TYR A 120 3.25 -8.55 -2.31
C TYR A 120 4.55 -8.65 -3.11
N TYR A 121 4.62 -7.92 -4.22
CA TYR A 121 5.86 -7.70 -4.96
C TYR A 121 6.23 -6.22 -4.96
N ALA A 122 7.45 -5.90 -4.52
CA ALA A 122 7.90 -4.51 -4.42
C ALA A 122 8.10 -3.88 -5.81
N VAL A 123 7.92 -2.55 -5.88
CA VAL A 123 8.16 -1.75 -7.08
C VAL A 123 9.00 -0.53 -6.74
N THR A 124 10.07 -0.36 -7.49
CA THR A 124 11.02 0.76 -7.40
C THR A 124 11.41 1.22 -8.81
N LEU A 125 11.76 2.49 -8.94
CA LEU A 125 12.13 3.10 -10.22
C LEU A 125 13.65 3.22 -10.34
N ASP A 126 14.16 2.91 -11.53
CA ASP A 126 15.56 3.14 -11.88
C ASP A 126 15.72 4.53 -12.48
N TYR A 127 16.56 5.40 -11.92
CA TYR A 127 16.81 6.71 -12.50
C TYR A 127 18.03 6.66 -13.42
N ASP A 128 17.78 6.70 -14.73
CA ASP A 128 18.83 6.72 -15.73
C ASP A 128 19.64 8.04 -15.70
N ASN A 129 20.93 7.92 -15.40
CA ASN A 129 22.04 8.74 -15.90
C ASN A 129 22.09 10.26 -15.65
N VAL A 130 21.23 10.86 -14.81
CA VAL A 130 21.36 12.29 -14.47
C VAL A 130 21.58 12.49 -12.98
N VAL A 131 22.81 12.22 -12.53
CA VAL A 131 23.24 12.57 -11.17
C VAL A 131 24.31 13.66 -11.28
N SER A 132 23.94 14.89 -10.93
CA SER A 132 24.89 15.93 -10.55
C SER A 132 25.56 15.52 -9.23
N ASN A 133 26.84 15.87 -9.05
CA ASN A 133 27.58 15.57 -7.82
C ASN A 133 26.76 15.92 -6.56
N GLY A 134 26.46 14.93 -5.72
CA GLY A 134 25.78 15.13 -4.43
C GLY A 134 24.33 14.63 -4.34
N THR A 135 23.78 14.05 -5.41
CA THR A 135 22.42 13.48 -5.41
C THR A 135 22.47 11.96 -5.18
N TYR A 136 21.52 11.43 -4.41
CA TYR A 136 21.37 10.02 -4.03
C TYR A 136 20.05 9.49 -4.56
N LEU A 137 20.04 8.21 -4.94
CA LEU A 137 18.81 7.47 -5.18
C LEU A 137 18.51 6.61 -3.96
N LEU A 138 17.27 6.67 -3.51
CA LEU A 138 16.72 5.96 -2.38
C LEU A 138 15.60 5.05 -2.85
N ASN A 139 15.84 3.75 -2.86
CA ASN A 139 14.79 2.76 -3.08
C ASN A 139 14.35 2.23 -1.72
N PHE A 140 13.04 2.19 -1.47
CA PHE A 140 12.53 1.77 -0.17
C PHE A 140 11.30 0.89 -0.25
N LEU A 141 11.16 0.08 0.79
CA LEU A 141 10.06 -0.82 1.06
C LEU A 141 9.69 -0.69 2.54
N LEU A 142 8.43 -0.38 2.82
CA LEU A 142 7.84 -0.33 4.15
C LEU A 142 6.78 -1.43 4.26
N VAL A 143 6.90 -2.27 5.28
CA VAL A 143 5.94 -3.33 5.58
C VAL A 143 5.35 -3.06 6.96
N MET A 144 4.04 -2.88 7.03
CA MET A 144 3.30 -2.57 8.25
C MET A 144 2.51 -3.80 8.70
N SER A 145 2.78 -4.29 9.91
CA SER A 145 1.98 -5.38 10.50
C SER A 145 0.60 -4.90 10.95
N GLY A 146 -0.39 -5.77 10.79
CA GLY A 146 -1.75 -5.56 11.25
C GLY A 146 -1.91 -5.71 12.78
N LEU A 147 -3.03 -6.33 13.17
CA LEU A 147 -3.42 -6.47 14.58
C LEU A 147 -2.69 -7.61 15.31
N ASP A 148 -2.12 -8.54 14.57
CA ASP A 148 -1.44 -9.74 15.05
C ASP A 148 0.07 -9.71 14.80
N GLU A 149 0.78 -10.62 15.46
CA GLU A 149 2.21 -10.83 15.25
C GLU A 149 2.45 -11.56 13.93
N VAL A 150 3.39 -11.05 13.14
CA VAL A 150 3.61 -11.51 11.77
C VAL A 150 5.03 -12.01 11.60
N ARG A 151 5.21 -13.21 11.07
CA ARG A 151 6.49 -13.63 10.52
C ARG A 151 6.59 -13.19 9.07
N LEU A 152 7.46 -12.22 8.82
CA LEU A 152 7.78 -11.65 7.51
C LEU A 152 8.93 -12.41 6.86
N THR A 153 8.81 -12.71 5.58
CA THR A 153 9.85 -13.24 4.70
C THR A 153 9.98 -12.33 3.48
N VAL A 154 11.15 -11.72 3.29
CA VAL A 154 11.45 -10.84 2.15
C VAL A 154 12.51 -11.50 1.29
N ASN A 155 12.14 -11.89 0.07
CA ASN A 155 13.03 -12.49 -0.92
C ASN A 155 13.48 -11.41 -1.91
N VAL A 156 14.64 -10.82 -1.65
CA VAL A 156 15.16 -9.70 -2.44
C VAL A 156 15.66 -10.20 -3.81
N VAL A 157 15.27 -9.48 -4.86
CA VAL A 157 15.74 -9.73 -6.23
C VAL A 157 16.96 -8.85 -6.53
N GLY A 158 18.07 -9.42 -7.00
CA GLY A 158 19.27 -8.69 -7.43
C GLY A 158 20.59 -9.21 -6.84
N GLN A 159 21.69 -9.17 -7.61
CA GLN A 159 23.01 -9.67 -7.17
C GLN A 159 23.63 -8.74 -6.10
N ASP A 160 24.07 -9.33 -4.98
CA ASP A 160 24.89 -8.71 -3.92
C ASP A 160 24.43 -7.34 -3.42
N ILE A 161 23.14 -7.14 -3.12
CA ILE A 161 22.66 -5.83 -2.67
C ILE A 161 23.29 -5.51 -1.31
N ASN A 162 24.04 -4.40 -1.25
CA ASN A 162 24.43 -3.78 0.03
C ASN A 162 23.18 -3.14 0.60
N ILE A 163 22.41 -3.94 1.34
CA ILE A 163 21.25 -3.44 2.04
C ILE A 163 21.75 -2.77 3.31
N THR A 164 21.64 -1.46 3.33
CA THR A 164 21.84 -0.71 4.56
C THR A 164 20.59 -0.85 5.40
N TYR A 165 20.52 -1.91 6.21
CA TYR A 165 19.63 -1.94 7.35
C TYR A 165 20.22 -1.01 8.39
N CYS A 166 19.71 0.23 8.42
CA CYS A 166 20.31 1.39 9.07
C CYS A 166 21.19 1.06 10.30
N ASN A 167 22.53 1.15 10.09
CA ASN A 167 23.65 0.89 11.01
C ASN A 167 24.13 -0.57 11.23
N LYS A 168 23.61 -1.55 10.49
CA LYS A 168 24.33 -2.79 10.22
C LYS A 168 24.49 -2.89 8.71
N ASP A 169 25.70 -2.65 8.23
CA ASP A 169 26.08 -2.99 6.86
C ASP A 169 26.00 -4.52 6.73
N LYS A 170 24.80 -5.04 6.44
CA LYS A 170 24.61 -6.43 6.10
C LYS A 170 24.50 -6.50 4.60
N VAL A 171 25.59 -6.90 3.98
CA VAL A 171 25.56 -7.36 2.59
C VAL A 171 24.71 -8.61 2.57
N LEU A 172 23.61 -8.60 1.82
CA LEU A 172 22.85 -9.81 1.55
C LEU A 172 23.42 -10.45 0.27
N GLU A 173 23.69 -11.74 0.33
CA GLU A 173 24.03 -12.51 -0.85
C GLU A 173 22.77 -12.79 -1.69
N TYR A 174 22.94 -12.99 -3.00
CA TYR A 174 21.84 -13.32 -3.92
C TYR A 174 21.02 -14.52 -3.42
N CYS A 175 19.68 -14.37 -3.38
CA CYS A 175 18.71 -15.35 -2.87
C CYS A 175 18.70 -15.57 -1.33
N GLU A 176 19.37 -14.75 -0.53
CA GLU A 176 19.16 -14.79 0.93
C GLU A 176 17.81 -14.15 1.30
N ALA A 177 16.91 -14.94 1.89
CA ALA A 177 15.65 -14.41 2.42
C ALA A 177 15.88 -13.71 3.76
N ILE A 178 15.37 -12.48 3.89
CA ILE A 178 15.28 -11.81 5.20
C ILE A 178 14.06 -12.35 5.91
N VAL A 179 14.24 -12.94 7.09
CA VAL A 179 13.12 -13.41 7.93
C VAL A 179 13.10 -12.61 9.22
N VAL A 180 11.97 -11.97 9.50
CA VAL A 180 11.77 -11.09 10.66
C VAL A 180 10.44 -11.44 11.33
N ASP A 181 10.47 -11.66 12.65
CA ASP A 181 9.25 -11.74 13.46
C ASP A 181 8.88 -10.31 13.89
N MET A 182 7.78 -9.79 13.34
CA MET A 182 7.26 -8.44 13.58
C MET A 182 6.14 -8.48 14.62
N PRO A 183 6.28 -7.76 15.76
CA PRO A 183 5.16 -7.52 16.65
C PRO A 183 4.04 -6.77 15.93
N ARG A 184 2.81 -6.87 16.44
CA ARG A 184 1.65 -6.12 15.93
C ARG A 184 1.88 -4.61 15.88
N LEU A 185 1.29 -3.94 14.88
CA LEU A 185 1.34 -2.48 14.69
C LEU A 185 2.77 -1.92 14.69
N VAL A 186 3.66 -2.60 13.98
CA VAL A 186 5.05 -2.23 13.78
C VAL A 186 5.37 -2.17 12.30
N VAL A 187 6.28 -1.28 11.94
CA VAL A 187 6.82 -1.10 10.59
C VAL A 187 8.21 -1.71 10.50
N PHE A 188 8.39 -2.55 9.48
CA PHE A 188 9.69 -2.97 8.98
C PHE A 188 10.06 -2.12 7.76
N THR A 189 11.27 -1.58 7.77
CA THR A 189 11.79 -0.73 6.69
C THR A 189 13.00 -1.38 6.07
N LEU A 190 12.98 -1.50 4.74
CA LEU A 190 14.10 -1.90 3.90
C LEU A 190 14.43 -0.73 2.97
N MET A 191 15.68 -0.29 2.97
CA MET A 191 16.11 0.85 2.15
C MET A 191 17.48 0.57 1.52
N GLU A 192 17.61 0.94 0.25
CA GLU A 192 18.88 1.00 -0.48
C GLU A 192 19.25 2.47 -0.68
N CYS A 193 20.44 2.87 -0.21
CA CYS A 193 20.97 4.22 -0.40
C CYS A 193 22.24 4.16 -1.25
N SER A 194 22.21 4.62 -2.50
CA SER A 194 23.40 4.62 -3.36
C SER A 194 23.96 6.04 -3.56
N PRO A 195 25.21 6.33 -3.10
CA PRO A 195 25.88 7.63 -3.29
C PRO A 195 26.40 7.89 -4.70
N THR A 196 26.50 6.83 -5.52
CA THR A 196 27.19 6.86 -6.80
C THR A 196 26.55 5.82 -7.70
N VAL A 197 25.93 6.25 -8.80
CA VAL A 197 25.54 5.36 -9.90
C VAL A 197 26.83 4.86 -10.57
N VAL A 198 27.44 3.83 -9.99
CA VAL A 198 28.39 2.98 -10.69
C VAL A 198 27.51 1.94 -11.38
N ASN A 199 27.38 2.02 -12.71
CA ASN A 199 26.72 1.03 -13.60
C ASN A 199 25.97 -0.10 -12.86
N GLY A 200 24.65 0.02 -12.76
CA GLY A 200 23.76 -0.99 -12.18
C GLY A 200 23.24 -0.64 -10.78
N SER A 201 22.40 0.39 -10.68
CA SER A 201 21.52 0.63 -9.53
C SER A 201 20.80 -0.67 -9.17
N LYS A 202 20.80 -1.06 -7.90
CA LYS A 202 20.25 -2.34 -7.48
C LYS A 202 18.78 -2.16 -7.11
N LEU A 203 17.91 -2.36 -8.10
CA LEU A 203 16.47 -2.23 -7.92
C LEU A 203 15.93 -3.24 -6.91
N LEU A 204 14.99 -2.81 -6.08
CA LEU A 204 14.21 -3.71 -5.22
C LEU A 204 12.97 -4.25 -5.95
N SER A 205 12.70 -3.80 -7.18
CA SER A 205 11.57 -4.24 -7.99
C SER A 205 11.56 -5.76 -8.16
N GLY A 206 10.40 -6.38 -7.93
CA GLY A 206 10.23 -7.83 -7.92
C GLY A 206 10.61 -8.53 -6.62
N THR A 207 11.06 -7.79 -5.59
CA THR A 207 11.26 -8.35 -4.24
C THR A 207 9.95 -8.93 -3.73
N HIS A 208 9.93 -10.24 -3.44
CA HIS A 208 8.73 -10.93 -2.98
C HIS A 208 8.62 -10.87 -1.47
N ILE A 209 7.52 -10.32 -0.99
CA ILE A 209 7.21 -10.15 0.43
C ILE A 209 6.12 -11.15 0.78
N LYS A 210 6.40 -12.05 1.72
CA LYS A 210 5.42 -12.99 2.28
C LYS A 210 5.30 -12.81 3.77
N ALA A 211 4.08 -12.85 4.26
CA ALA A 211 3.74 -12.72 5.67
C ALA A 211 2.84 -13.88 6.11
N THR A 212 2.93 -14.26 7.38
CA THR A 212 2.02 -15.27 7.96
C THR A 212 0.63 -14.72 8.27
N ASP A 213 0.47 -13.39 8.23
CA ASP A 213 -0.76 -12.65 8.49
C ASP A 213 -0.76 -11.36 7.66
N VAL A 214 -1.86 -10.61 7.69
CA VAL A 214 -2.06 -9.42 6.86
C VAL A 214 -1.06 -8.30 7.18
N VAL A 215 -0.46 -7.75 6.12
CA VAL A 215 0.47 -6.62 6.18
C VAL A 215 0.14 -5.61 5.09
N GLY A 216 0.40 -4.33 5.36
CA GLY A 216 0.31 -3.28 4.36
C GLY A 216 1.69 -2.97 3.81
N VAL A 217 1.81 -2.77 2.50
CA VAL A 217 3.10 -2.51 1.85
C VAL A 217 3.09 -1.17 1.13
N ILE A 218 4.07 -0.33 1.43
CA ILE A 218 4.37 0.89 0.68
C ILE A 218 5.75 0.70 0.05
N SER A 219 5.87 0.99 -1.24
CA SER A 219 7.12 0.86 -1.99
C SER A 219 7.32 2.09 -2.85
N GLY A 220 8.58 2.41 -3.15
CA GLY A 220 8.87 3.50 -4.05
C GLY A 220 10.34 3.86 -4.13
N SER A 221 10.55 4.98 -4.80
CA SER A 221 11.87 5.57 -5.01
C SER A 221 11.82 7.05 -4.74
N CYS A 222 12.91 7.56 -4.19
CA CYS A 222 13.10 8.97 -3.96
C CYS A 222 14.47 9.39 -4.51
N ARG A 223 14.51 10.58 -5.10
CA ARG A 223 15.76 11.28 -5.40
C ARG A 223 16.02 12.28 -4.29
N GLY A 224 17.21 12.23 -3.71
CA GLY A 224 17.52 12.99 -2.53
C GLY A 224 18.86 13.69 -2.55
N SER A 225 18.97 14.80 -1.84
CA SER A 225 20.25 15.43 -1.52
C SER A 225 20.66 15.11 -0.09
N ARG A 226 21.96 14.94 0.14
CA ARG A 226 22.50 14.76 1.49
C ARG A 226 22.85 16.12 2.06
N SER A 227 22.28 16.45 3.22
CA SER A 227 22.66 17.68 3.93
C SER A 227 24.09 17.59 4.48
N ASP A 228 24.70 18.73 4.80
CA ASP A 228 26.01 18.80 5.46
C ASP A 228 26.08 18.02 6.79
N ALA A 229 24.93 17.74 7.40
CA ALA A 229 24.80 16.93 8.63
C ALA A 229 24.76 15.42 8.37
N GLY A 230 24.85 14.97 7.12
CA GLY A 230 24.85 13.57 6.73
C GLY A 230 23.48 12.92 6.61
N VAL A 231 22.41 13.69 6.78
CA VAL A 231 21.00 13.28 6.66
C VAL A 231 20.58 13.24 5.19
N LEU A 232 19.89 12.18 4.79
CA LEU A 232 19.30 12.02 3.46
C LEU A 232 17.92 12.65 3.43
N SER A 233 17.71 13.60 2.52
CA SER A 233 16.40 14.22 2.29
C SER A 233 15.86 13.86 0.92
N CYS A 234 14.54 13.86 0.75
CA CYS A 234 13.87 13.56 -0.50
C CYS A 234 13.36 14.80 -1.23
N ASP A 235 13.91 15.04 -2.41
CA ASP A 235 13.60 16.17 -3.31
C ASP A 235 12.61 15.77 -4.42
N GLU A 236 12.59 14.48 -4.79
CA GLU A 236 11.56 13.87 -5.64
C GLU A 236 11.07 12.55 -5.07
N ASN A 237 9.78 12.27 -5.19
CA ASN A 237 9.17 11.06 -4.63
C ASN A 237 8.21 10.40 -5.62
N ALA A 238 8.48 9.14 -5.95
CA ALA A 238 7.54 8.25 -6.58
C ALA A 238 7.22 7.14 -5.57
N ILE A 239 6.02 7.17 -4.99
CA ILE A 239 5.64 6.35 -3.84
C ILE A 239 4.20 5.88 -3.98
N GLY A 240 3.98 4.60 -3.71
CA GLY A 240 2.65 4.01 -3.78
C GLY A 240 2.45 2.97 -2.68
N MET A 241 1.22 2.91 -2.16
CA MET A 241 0.77 1.75 -1.42
C MET A 241 0.44 0.64 -2.44
N LEU A 242 1.04 -0.53 -2.26
CA LEU A 242 0.91 -1.65 -3.19
C LEU A 242 -0.37 -2.42 -2.91
N LEU A 243 -0.99 -2.92 -3.98
CA LEU A 243 -2.08 -3.88 -3.86
C LEU A 243 -1.52 -5.29 -3.59
N PRO A 244 -2.19 -6.11 -2.79
CA PRO A 244 -1.73 -7.46 -2.45
C PRO A 244 -1.84 -8.42 -3.64
N GLU A 245 -1.06 -9.51 -3.66
CA GLU A 245 -1.04 -10.50 -4.76
C GLU A 245 -2.42 -11.05 -5.17
N PRO A 246 -3.36 -11.33 -4.25
CA PRO A 246 -4.73 -11.69 -4.65
C PRO A 246 -5.36 -10.65 -5.57
N SER A 247 -4.97 -9.38 -5.46
CA SER A 247 -5.53 -8.29 -6.27
C SER A 247 -5.15 -8.30 -7.74
N TYR A 248 -4.26 -9.20 -8.13
CA TYR A 248 -3.63 -9.18 -9.45
C TYR A 248 -4.62 -9.72 -10.49
N GLY A 249 -4.50 -9.28 -11.73
CA GLY A 249 -5.45 -9.65 -12.78
C GLY A 249 -4.77 -9.89 -14.12
N GLU A 250 -5.59 -10.28 -15.10
CA GLU A 250 -5.10 -10.75 -16.40
C GLU A 250 -5.39 -9.79 -17.56
N GLU A 251 -6.23 -8.79 -17.36
CA GLU A 251 -6.63 -7.83 -18.38
C GLU A 251 -6.53 -6.40 -17.85
N PHE A 252 -5.81 -5.54 -18.57
CA PHE A 252 -5.59 -4.15 -18.22
C PHE A 252 -5.85 -3.25 -19.42
N VAL A 253 -6.45 -2.10 -19.14
CA VAL A 253 -6.52 -1.00 -20.12
C VAL A 253 -5.36 -0.05 -19.88
N VAL A 254 -4.42 -0.03 -20.81
CA VAL A 254 -3.28 0.88 -20.78
C VAL A 254 -3.63 2.15 -21.54
N PHE A 255 -3.47 3.30 -20.89
CA PHE A 255 -3.73 4.60 -21.49
C PHE A 255 -2.50 5.51 -21.42
N GLN A 256 -2.35 6.40 -22.43
CA GLN A 256 -1.26 7.36 -22.50
C GLN A 256 -1.73 8.77 -22.16
N SER A 257 -0.89 9.48 -21.42
CA SER A 257 -0.96 10.93 -21.27
C SER A 257 0.42 11.53 -21.57
N GLN A 258 0.78 11.74 -22.84
CA GLN A 258 2.09 12.30 -23.26
C GLN A 258 3.40 11.68 -22.70
N ALA A 259 3.32 10.66 -21.84
CA ALA A 259 4.42 10.03 -21.13
C ALA A 259 4.86 8.70 -21.77
N ILE A 260 6.08 8.28 -21.43
CA ILE A 260 6.64 6.95 -21.70
C ILE A 260 6.09 6.00 -20.64
N ILE A 261 5.74 4.75 -20.99
CA ILE A 261 5.19 3.79 -20.02
C ILE A 261 6.22 2.71 -19.74
N LYS A 262 6.60 2.58 -18.48
CA LYS A 262 7.35 1.41 -17.99
C LYS A 262 6.39 0.49 -17.26
N LEU A 263 6.30 -0.75 -17.74
CA LEU A 263 5.34 -1.76 -17.34
C LEU A 263 6.08 -2.85 -16.53
N LEU A 264 5.91 -2.84 -15.23
CA LEU A 264 6.39 -3.93 -14.38
C LEU A 264 5.28 -4.98 -14.30
N VAL A 265 5.58 -6.24 -14.64
CA VAL A 265 4.63 -7.37 -14.66
C VAL A 265 5.21 -8.51 -13.84
N ASP A 266 4.55 -8.88 -12.75
CA ASP A 266 4.96 -9.94 -11.82
C ASP A 266 3.75 -10.85 -11.54
N PRO A 267 3.85 -12.19 -11.33
CA PRO A 267 4.98 -13.01 -10.88
C PRO A 267 5.81 -13.71 -11.98
N ILE A 268 6.99 -14.22 -11.62
CA ILE A 268 7.95 -15.01 -12.44
C ILE A 268 7.29 -15.87 -13.54
N ASN A 269 7.78 -15.75 -14.78
CA ASN A 269 7.30 -16.45 -15.99
C ASN A 269 5.87 -16.08 -16.42
N THR A 270 5.43 -14.84 -16.18
CA THR A 270 4.23 -14.30 -16.81
C THR A 270 4.57 -13.83 -18.22
N ILE A 271 3.80 -14.29 -19.20
CA ILE A 271 3.86 -13.87 -20.60
C ILE A 271 2.80 -12.78 -20.78
N ALA A 272 3.25 -11.53 -20.94
CA ALA A 272 2.39 -10.46 -21.41
C ALA A 272 2.09 -10.65 -22.91
N ASN A 273 0.82 -10.92 -23.23
CA ASN A 273 0.34 -10.90 -24.60
C ASN A 273 -0.07 -9.49 -24.99
N THR A 274 0.69 -8.93 -25.92
CA THR A 274 0.57 -7.54 -26.32
C THR A 274 0.25 -7.39 -27.80
N ASN A 275 -0.56 -8.29 -28.37
CA ASN A 275 -0.99 -8.19 -29.76
C ASN A 275 -1.50 -6.78 -30.15
N SER A 276 -1.97 -5.99 -29.19
CA SER A 276 -2.36 -4.57 -29.32
C SER A 276 -1.37 -3.54 -28.79
N CYS A 277 -0.43 -3.87 -27.91
CA CYS A 277 0.57 -2.95 -27.35
C CYS A 277 1.98 -3.28 -27.88
N GLN A 278 2.74 -2.31 -28.37
CA GLN A 278 4.13 -2.56 -28.75
C GLN A 278 5.01 -2.55 -27.50
N LEU A 279 5.41 -3.74 -27.02
CA LEU A 279 6.46 -3.87 -26.00
C LEU A 279 7.83 -3.76 -26.66
N VAL A 280 8.71 -2.99 -26.05
CA VAL A 280 10.16 -3.08 -26.27
C VAL A 280 10.70 -3.86 -25.09
N ASP A 281 11.24 -5.04 -25.40
CA ASP A 281 11.90 -5.88 -24.39
C ASP A 281 13.08 -5.09 -23.80
N SER A 282 13.29 -5.23 -22.49
CA SER A 282 14.51 -4.70 -21.88
C SER A 282 15.69 -5.46 -22.49
N ASP A 283 16.66 -4.74 -23.07
CA ASP A 283 17.89 -5.33 -23.62
C ASP A 283 18.72 -6.09 -22.55
N ASN A 284 18.31 -6.06 -21.27
CA ASN A 284 18.99 -6.71 -20.16
C ASN A 284 18.31 -8.04 -19.73
N PRO A 285 18.85 -9.21 -20.11
CA PRO A 285 18.28 -10.52 -19.78
C PRO A 285 18.29 -10.89 -18.28
N GLU A 286 18.86 -10.03 -17.42
CA GLU A 286 18.78 -10.14 -15.95
C GLU A 286 17.52 -9.46 -15.35
N GLN A 287 16.83 -8.59 -16.10
CA GLN A 287 15.58 -7.90 -15.70
C GLN A 287 14.33 -8.62 -16.23
N ARG A 288 14.24 -9.95 -16.03
CA ARG A 288 13.26 -10.84 -16.71
C ARG A 288 11.77 -10.54 -16.53
N ASN A 289 11.38 -9.53 -15.73
CA ASN A 289 9.98 -9.20 -15.41
C ASN A 289 9.66 -7.71 -15.64
N GLU A 290 10.55 -6.98 -16.32
CA GLU A 290 10.38 -5.56 -16.60
C GLU A 290 10.21 -5.36 -18.11
N PHE A 291 9.06 -4.82 -18.50
CA PHE A 291 8.78 -4.50 -19.89
C PHE A 291 8.67 -2.99 -20.06
N ILE A 292 9.24 -2.44 -21.13
CA ILE A 292 9.05 -1.04 -21.48
C ILE A 292 8.03 -1.01 -22.61
N LEU A 293 6.93 -0.29 -22.41
CA LEU A 293 5.98 -0.03 -23.49
C LEU A 293 6.47 1.21 -24.26
N ASP A 294 7.03 0.98 -25.46
CA ASP A 294 7.23 2.06 -26.41
C ASP A 294 5.93 2.30 -27.17
N MET A 295 5.06 3.10 -26.55
CA MET A 295 3.86 3.56 -27.22
C MET A 295 4.22 4.68 -28.17
N SER A 296 4.48 4.32 -29.42
CA SER A 296 4.65 5.28 -30.50
C SER A 296 3.42 6.20 -30.59
N PRO A 297 3.56 7.45 -31.09
CA PRO A 297 2.45 8.41 -31.22
C PRO A 297 1.22 7.91 -32.01
N ALA A 298 1.33 6.79 -32.73
CA ALA A 298 0.27 6.18 -33.53
C ALA A 298 -0.62 5.19 -32.75
N GLN A 299 -0.21 4.73 -31.56
CA GLN A 299 -1.02 3.86 -30.68
C GLN A 299 -1.06 4.49 -29.29
N GLN A 300 -2.13 5.23 -28.99
CA GLN A 300 -2.25 5.98 -27.73
C GLN A 300 -2.79 5.11 -26.58
N HIS A 301 -3.63 4.11 -26.86
CA HIS A 301 -4.29 3.29 -25.85
C HIS A 301 -4.42 1.85 -26.33
N CYS A 302 -4.24 0.87 -25.44
CA CYS A 302 -4.31 -0.54 -25.82
C CYS A 302 -4.77 -1.43 -24.66
N ILE A 303 -5.26 -2.62 -25.00
CA ILE A 303 -5.43 -3.70 -24.03
C ILE A 303 -4.12 -4.46 -23.88
N LEU A 304 -3.74 -4.64 -22.62
CA LEU A 304 -2.72 -5.57 -22.19
C LEU A 304 -3.40 -6.79 -21.57
N THR A 305 -3.01 -7.97 -22.01
CA THR A 305 -3.42 -9.23 -21.39
C THR A 305 -2.20 -10.00 -20.91
N THR A 306 -2.32 -10.73 -19.81
CA THR A 306 -1.28 -11.63 -19.31
C THR A 306 -1.81 -13.06 -19.27
N ASP A 307 -0.92 -14.04 -19.37
CA ASP A 307 -1.29 -15.46 -19.28
C ASP A 307 -1.53 -15.95 -17.84
N LYS A 308 -1.22 -15.09 -16.86
CA LYS A 308 -1.38 -15.29 -15.42
C LYS A 308 -1.72 -13.96 -14.75
N PRO A 309 -2.36 -13.96 -13.57
CA PRO A 309 -2.60 -12.75 -12.80
C PRO A 309 -1.30 -12.00 -12.54
N ALA A 310 -1.29 -10.70 -12.85
CA ALA A 310 -0.14 -9.86 -12.62
C ALA A 310 -0.48 -8.50 -11.99
N SER A 311 0.51 -7.87 -11.38
CA SER A 311 0.46 -6.44 -11.07
C SER A 311 1.00 -5.65 -12.25
N VAL A 312 0.37 -4.54 -12.60
CA VAL A 312 0.82 -3.65 -13.67
C VAL A 312 0.95 -2.23 -13.14
N TYR A 313 2.01 -1.54 -13.50
CA TYR A 313 2.26 -0.16 -13.07
C TYR A 313 2.39 0.78 -14.27
N LEU A 314 1.80 1.97 -14.15
CA LEU A 314 2.00 3.10 -15.05
C LEU A 314 3.02 4.04 -14.41
N VAL A 315 4.15 4.23 -15.07
CA VAL A 315 5.19 5.18 -14.66
C VAL A 315 5.08 6.44 -15.51
N TYR A 316 5.09 7.61 -14.88
CA TYR A 316 5.00 8.89 -15.59
C TYR A 316 6.35 9.60 -15.64
N TYR A 317 6.66 10.13 -16.84
CA TYR A 317 7.93 10.79 -17.13
C TYR A 317 7.70 12.21 -17.64
N ARG A 318 8.62 13.10 -17.29
CA ARG A 318 8.77 14.40 -17.93
C ARG A 318 10.05 14.43 -18.75
N LYS A 319 9.94 14.91 -19.99
CA LYS A 319 11.11 15.22 -20.82
C LYS A 319 11.44 16.70 -20.65
N GLU A 320 12.53 17.00 -19.95
CA GLU A 320 13.06 18.36 -19.87
C GLU A 320 14.25 18.56 -20.84
N CYS A 321 14.66 19.81 -21.03
CA CYS A 321 15.89 20.16 -21.77
C CYS A 321 17.14 19.71 -20.99
N GLY A 322 17.41 18.40 -20.99
CA GLY A 322 18.51 17.81 -20.24
C GLY A 322 18.39 16.30 -20.00
N GLY A 323 17.20 15.70 -20.14
CA GLY A 323 16.97 14.27 -19.91
C GLY A 323 15.50 13.93 -19.67
N LEU A 324 15.25 12.67 -19.29
CA LEU A 324 13.97 12.20 -18.75
C LEU A 324 14.05 12.24 -17.22
N GLU A 325 13.07 12.84 -16.56
CA GLU A 325 12.92 12.78 -15.10
C GLU A 325 11.64 12.00 -14.75
N TYR A 326 11.76 11.04 -13.84
CA TYR A 326 10.64 10.25 -13.31
C TYR A 326 9.88 11.11 -12.30
N LEU A 327 8.56 11.21 -12.47
CA LEU A 327 7.76 12.05 -11.59
C LEU A 327 6.95 11.25 -10.58
N ASP A 328 6.35 10.13 -10.99
CA ASP A 328 5.44 9.36 -10.15
C ASP A 328 5.12 8.00 -10.79
N PHE A 329 4.53 7.07 -10.03
CA PHE A 329 3.98 5.83 -10.57
C PHE A 329 2.64 5.48 -9.93
N LEU A 330 1.88 4.64 -10.64
CA LEU A 330 0.51 4.27 -10.31
C LEU A 330 0.30 2.77 -10.57
N SER A 331 -0.37 2.05 -9.67
CA SER A 331 -0.87 0.71 -9.98
C SER A 331 -2.03 0.81 -10.98
N LEU A 332 -1.90 0.22 -12.17
CA LEU A 332 -3.02 0.03 -13.08
C LEU A 332 -3.90 -1.09 -12.55
N LEU A 333 -5.18 -0.80 -12.44
CA LEU A 333 -6.16 -1.75 -11.93
C LEU A 333 -6.56 -2.71 -13.05
N PRO A 334 -6.59 -4.03 -12.79
CA PRO A 334 -7.17 -4.98 -13.72
C PRO A 334 -8.66 -4.70 -13.92
N THR A 335 -9.21 -5.05 -15.08
CA THR A 335 -10.62 -4.78 -15.38
C THR A 335 -11.59 -5.53 -14.47
N SER A 336 -11.13 -6.60 -13.80
CA SER A 336 -11.88 -7.38 -12.82
C SER A 336 -12.12 -6.68 -11.48
N VAL A 337 -11.38 -5.61 -11.17
CA VAL A 337 -11.51 -4.87 -9.89
C VAL A 337 -12.16 -3.50 -10.06
N TYR A 338 -12.69 -3.26 -11.25
CA TYR A 338 -13.48 -2.07 -11.56
C TYR A 338 -14.76 -2.09 -10.73
N PHE A 339 -15.29 -0.89 -10.46
CA PHE A 339 -16.45 -0.76 -9.61
C PHE A 339 -17.44 0.28 -10.15
N GLN A 340 -18.65 0.31 -9.60
CA GLN A 340 -19.75 1.14 -10.10
C GLN A 340 -19.75 2.56 -9.52
N ARG A 341 -18.96 2.80 -8.46
CA ARG A 341 -18.94 4.09 -7.75
C ARG A 341 -17.54 4.44 -7.27
N TYR A 342 -17.16 5.69 -7.51
CA TYR A 342 -15.90 6.26 -7.04
C TYR A 342 -16.18 7.56 -6.30
N VAL A 343 -15.45 7.77 -5.22
CA VAL A 343 -15.51 8.99 -4.41
C VAL A 343 -14.09 9.45 -4.14
N TRP A 344 -13.78 10.70 -4.45
CA TRP A 344 -12.43 11.24 -4.29
C TRP A 344 -12.42 12.76 -4.14
N ARG A 345 -11.24 13.32 -3.91
CA ARG A 345 -10.99 14.77 -3.99
C ARG A 345 -10.04 15.11 -5.11
N ALA A 346 -10.45 16.07 -5.94
CA ALA A 346 -9.59 16.75 -6.88
C ALA A 346 -8.82 17.89 -6.20
N LEU A 347 -7.49 17.85 -6.29
CA LEU A 347 -6.56 18.80 -5.67
C LEU A 347 -6.51 20.14 -6.40
N LYS A 348 -6.45 21.23 -5.64
CA LYS A 348 -5.91 22.48 -6.14
C LYS A 348 -4.39 22.42 -6.09
N LEU A 349 -3.74 22.28 -7.24
CA LEU A 349 -2.30 22.55 -7.31
C LEU A 349 -2.08 24.06 -7.19
N SER A 350 -1.04 24.46 -6.45
CA SER A 350 -0.73 25.87 -6.15
C SER A 350 -0.35 26.69 -7.40
N ASP A 351 -0.05 26.02 -8.50
CA ASP A 351 0.55 26.63 -9.67
C ASP A 351 -0.51 27.12 -10.66
N ALA A 352 -0.23 28.28 -11.26
CA ALA A 352 -1.05 28.81 -12.35
C ALA A 352 -1.01 27.83 -13.54
N GLY A 353 -2.17 27.56 -14.15
CA GLY A 353 -2.28 26.66 -15.31
C GLY A 353 -2.39 25.18 -14.96
N SER A 354 -2.54 24.84 -13.67
CA SER A 354 -2.80 23.46 -13.26
C SER A 354 -4.09 22.89 -13.88
N LYS A 355 -4.02 21.61 -14.24
CA LYS A 355 -5.12 20.84 -14.84
C LYS A 355 -5.35 19.57 -14.06
N ILE A 356 -6.63 19.23 -13.91
CA ILE A 356 -7.08 17.99 -13.29
C ILE A 356 -7.80 17.19 -14.36
N THR A 357 -7.17 16.12 -14.83
CA THR A 357 -7.71 15.29 -15.89
C THR A 357 -8.24 13.99 -15.29
N LEU A 358 -9.53 13.73 -15.51
CA LEU A 358 -10.20 12.50 -15.15
C LEU A 358 -10.18 11.55 -16.36
N PHE A 359 -9.66 10.36 -16.14
CA PHE A 359 -9.69 9.25 -17.09
C PHE A 359 -10.70 8.21 -16.59
N VAL A 360 -11.64 7.83 -17.46
CA VAL A 360 -12.64 6.80 -17.18
C VAL A 360 -12.61 5.73 -18.25
N ILE A 361 -12.58 4.48 -17.83
CA ILE A 361 -12.55 3.31 -18.70
C ILE A 361 -13.84 2.53 -18.48
N CYS A 362 -14.71 2.48 -19.48
CA CYS A 362 -15.99 1.78 -19.37
C CYS A 362 -16.31 1.01 -20.66
N ARG A 363 -17.37 0.21 -20.62
CA ARG A 363 -17.84 -0.51 -21.81
C ARG A 363 -18.45 0.48 -22.82
N ASP A 364 -18.25 0.22 -24.11
CA ASP A 364 -18.69 1.11 -25.20
C ASP A 364 -20.18 1.42 -25.17
N GLN A 365 -20.99 0.39 -24.87
CA GLN A 365 -22.45 0.47 -24.76
C GLN A 365 -22.93 1.29 -23.55
N ASP A 366 -22.05 1.55 -22.59
CA ASP A 366 -22.38 2.07 -21.27
C ASP A 366 -21.98 3.55 -21.11
N ARG A 367 -21.19 4.11 -22.03
CA ARG A 367 -20.63 5.48 -22.01
C ARG A 367 -21.60 6.60 -21.60
N GLU A 368 -22.86 6.51 -22.02
CA GLU A 368 -23.86 7.56 -21.78
C GLU A 368 -24.45 7.54 -20.37
N GLN A 369 -24.20 6.50 -19.57
CA GLN A 369 -24.76 6.31 -18.23
C GLN A 369 -23.82 6.79 -17.12
N LEU A 370 -22.61 7.23 -17.46
CA LEU A 370 -21.62 7.73 -16.50
C LEU A 370 -21.97 9.12 -16.00
N LEU A 371 -22.15 9.24 -14.69
CA LEU A 371 -22.45 10.50 -14.01
C LEU A 371 -21.30 10.86 -13.09
N VAL A 372 -20.86 12.11 -13.13
CA VAL A 372 -19.97 12.72 -12.14
C VAL A 372 -20.72 13.88 -11.48
N ASP A 373 -20.82 13.87 -10.17
CA ASP A 373 -21.60 14.82 -9.37
C ASP A 373 -23.06 14.91 -9.84
N ASP A 374 -23.64 13.74 -10.09
CA ASP A 374 -25.00 13.55 -10.61
C ASP A 374 -25.25 14.24 -11.98
N LYS A 375 -24.18 14.52 -12.73
CA LYS A 375 -24.22 15.14 -14.05
C LYS A 375 -23.44 14.33 -15.06
N GLN A 376 -23.96 14.28 -16.27
CA GLN A 376 -23.19 13.75 -17.40
C GLN A 376 -22.15 14.80 -17.80
N LEU A 377 -20.87 14.44 -17.73
CA LEU A 377 -19.78 15.29 -18.21
C LEU A 377 -19.58 15.11 -19.72
N GLU A 378 -18.99 16.12 -20.36
CA GLU A 378 -18.53 16.02 -21.73
C GLU A 378 -17.17 15.30 -21.75
N TYR A 379 -17.16 14.08 -22.27
CA TYR A 379 -15.97 13.25 -22.41
C TYR A 379 -15.48 13.24 -23.85
N VAL A 380 -14.16 13.34 -24.02
CA VAL A 380 -13.50 12.96 -25.26
C VAL A 380 -13.28 11.45 -25.22
N TRP A 381 -14.15 10.71 -25.91
CA TRP A 381 -14.07 9.26 -26.01
C TRP A 381 -13.04 8.83 -27.06
N GLN A 382 -12.19 7.89 -26.67
CA GLN A 382 -11.10 7.36 -27.49
C GLN A 382 -11.19 5.84 -27.57
N ASP A 383 -10.81 5.31 -28.73
CA ASP A 383 -10.75 3.88 -28.98
C ASP A 383 -9.53 3.26 -28.31
N ILE A 384 -9.69 2.03 -27.82
CA ILE A 384 -8.60 1.25 -27.22
C ILE A 384 -8.18 0.16 -28.22
N ALA A 385 -6.92 0.18 -28.64
CA ALA A 385 -6.40 -0.83 -29.55
C ALA A 385 -6.51 -2.23 -28.93
N GLY A 386 -6.97 -3.21 -29.71
CA GLY A 386 -7.15 -4.59 -29.25
C GLY A 386 -8.50 -4.87 -28.59
N SER A 387 -9.37 -3.87 -28.39
CA SER A 387 -10.72 -4.09 -27.88
C SER A 387 -11.77 -3.23 -28.55
N SER A 388 -12.92 -3.83 -28.81
CA SER A 388 -14.15 -3.11 -29.16
C SER A 388 -15.10 -2.94 -27.97
N LEU A 389 -14.79 -3.61 -26.85
CA LEU A 389 -15.60 -3.59 -25.64
C LEU A 389 -15.31 -2.33 -24.82
N TRP A 390 -14.03 -1.99 -24.63
CA TRP A 390 -13.60 -0.91 -23.76
C TRP A 390 -13.47 0.42 -24.53
N LYS A 391 -13.81 1.53 -23.86
CA LYS A 391 -13.55 2.89 -24.33
C LYS A 391 -12.90 3.71 -23.21
N LEU A 392 -12.00 4.62 -23.61
CA LEU A 392 -11.40 5.59 -22.70
C LEU A 392 -12.09 6.94 -22.85
N GLY A 393 -12.69 7.45 -21.78
CA GLY A 393 -13.22 8.80 -21.68
C GLY A 393 -12.24 9.70 -20.96
N VAL A 394 -11.96 10.87 -21.54
CA VAL A 394 -11.07 11.87 -20.93
C VAL A 394 -11.85 13.18 -20.77
N THR A 395 -11.82 13.75 -19.57
CA THR A 395 -12.44 15.05 -19.29
C THR A 395 -11.61 15.84 -18.26
N GLU A 396 -11.77 17.15 -18.23
CA GLU A 396 -11.18 18.01 -17.19
C GLU A 396 -12.23 18.26 -16.09
N ILE A 397 -11.83 18.12 -14.83
CA ILE A 397 -12.69 18.39 -13.68
C ILE A 397 -12.13 19.55 -12.85
N THR A 398 -12.97 20.13 -11.99
CA THR A 398 -12.54 21.20 -11.08
C THR A 398 -11.91 20.64 -9.82
N GLU A 399 -11.29 21.50 -9.01
CA GLU A 399 -10.94 21.14 -7.63
C GLU A 399 -12.21 20.86 -6.80
N GLY A 400 -12.10 19.98 -5.81
CA GLY A 400 -13.19 19.71 -4.87
C GLY A 400 -13.47 18.23 -4.65
N PHE A 401 -14.53 17.96 -3.89
CA PHE A 401 -15.04 16.61 -3.69
C PHE A 401 -15.85 16.20 -4.92
N HIS A 402 -15.61 14.99 -5.42
CA HIS A 402 -16.31 14.44 -6.57
C HIS A 402 -16.81 13.03 -6.29
N MET A 403 -17.91 12.68 -6.94
CA MET A 403 -18.46 11.33 -6.96
C MET A 403 -18.78 10.93 -8.39
N ALA A 404 -18.24 9.79 -8.84
CA ALA A 404 -18.63 9.16 -10.10
C ALA A 404 -19.52 7.95 -9.82
N ASN A 405 -20.61 7.83 -10.57
CA ASN A 405 -21.58 6.74 -10.48
C ASN A 405 -21.87 6.19 -11.88
N HIS A 406 -22.04 4.89 -11.95
CA HIS A 406 -22.41 4.18 -13.16
C HIS A 406 -23.22 2.91 -12.81
N THR A 407 -24.01 2.38 -13.74
CA THR A 407 -24.80 1.16 -13.58
C THR A 407 -23.99 -0.12 -13.75
N SER A 408 -23.05 -0.11 -14.70
CA SER A 408 -21.97 -1.08 -14.89
C SER A 408 -20.65 -0.67 -14.21
N GLU A 409 -19.74 -1.61 -14.03
CA GLU A 409 -18.38 -1.33 -13.54
C GLU A 409 -17.55 -0.53 -14.54
N PHE A 410 -16.68 0.34 -14.02
CA PHE A 410 -15.73 1.12 -14.81
C PHE A 410 -14.45 1.36 -14.02
N GLY A 411 -13.34 1.65 -14.68
CA GLY A 411 -12.09 2.06 -14.06
C GLY A 411 -11.97 3.59 -14.05
N ALA A 412 -11.42 4.17 -12.99
CA ALA A 412 -11.28 5.62 -12.89
C ALA A 412 -9.94 6.03 -12.28
N TYR A 413 -9.29 6.99 -12.95
CA TYR A 413 -7.96 7.51 -12.61
C TYR A 413 -7.93 9.02 -12.74
N ILE A 414 -7.11 9.66 -11.94
CA ILE A 414 -6.91 11.12 -11.99
C ILE A 414 -5.44 11.43 -12.18
N ILE A 415 -5.16 12.36 -13.09
CA ILE A 415 -3.84 12.92 -13.29
C ILE A 415 -3.93 14.42 -13.03
N TYR A 416 -3.09 14.88 -12.11
CA TYR A 416 -2.89 16.31 -11.86
C TYR A 416 -1.64 16.73 -12.59
N THR A 417 -1.71 17.79 -13.40
CA THR A 417 -0.56 18.33 -14.11
C THR A 417 -0.44 19.83 -13.84
N SER A 418 0.78 20.30 -13.58
CA SER A 418 1.15 21.71 -13.58
C SER A 418 2.49 21.90 -14.30
N ASP A 419 2.95 23.16 -14.36
CA ASP A 419 4.26 23.50 -14.91
C ASP A 419 5.43 22.92 -14.10
N SER A 420 5.22 22.50 -12.85
CA SER A 420 6.27 21.98 -11.97
C SER A 420 5.93 20.67 -11.28
N THR A 421 4.68 20.21 -11.32
CA THR A 421 4.27 18.99 -10.61
C THR A 421 3.39 18.12 -11.47
N THR A 422 3.51 16.81 -11.30
CA THR A 422 2.54 15.84 -11.81
C THR A 422 2.37 14.76 -10.77
N THR A 423 1.13 14.32 -10.55
CA THR A 423 0.87 13.16 -9.71
C THR A 423 -0.33 12.38 -10.23
N LEU A 424 -0.35 11.08 -9.99
CA LEU A 424 -1.35 10.14 -10.49
C LEU A 424 -2.01 9.43 -9.31
N ASN A 425 -3.33 9.25 -9.36
CA ASN A 425 -4.02 8.44 -8.37
C ASN A 425 -5.04 7.49 -9.00
N ILE A 426 -5.14 6.31 -8.41
CA ILE A 426 -6.34 5.48 -8.49
C ILE A 426 -7.44 6.15 -7.68
N LEU A 427 -8.69 6.09 -8.15
CA LEU A 427 -9.83 6.67 -7.42
C LEU A 427 -10.52 5.66 -6.50
N GLY A 428 -10.11 4.41 -6.56
CA GLY A 428 -10.65 3.29 -5.80
C GLY A 428 -10.54 1.99 -6.58
N TYR A 429 -10.99 0.90 -5.98
CA TYR A 429 -11.02 -0.44 -6.58
C TYR A 429 -12.00 -1.28 -5.75
N ASN A 430 -12.25 -2.52 -6.17
CA ASN A 430 -12.98 -3.51 -5.40
C ASN A 430 -12.10 -4.77 -5.23
N LEU A 431 -11.60 -5.03 -4.00
CA LEU A 431 -10.83 -6.25 -3.67
C LEU A 431 -11.67 -7.40 -3.13
N VAL A 432 -12.96 -7.19 -2.88
CA VAL A 432 -13.85 -8.21 -2.28
C VAL A 432 -13.75 -9.53 -3.04
N TYR A 433 -13.65 -9.45 -4.37
CA TYR A 433 -13.64 -10.58 -5.29
C TYR A 433 -12.44 -11.55 -5.24
N MET A 434 -11.38 -11.28 -4.48
CA MET A 434 -10.06 -11.85 -4.82
C MET A 434 -9.40 -12.77 -3.80
N SER A 435 -9.88 -12.82 -2.56
CA SER A 435 -9.36 -13.78 -1.56
C SER A 435 -10.40 -14.81 -1.12
N CYS A 436 -11.41 -15.07 -1.92
CA CYS A 436 -12.38 -16.07 -1.53
C CYS A 436 -11.80 -17.48 -1.71
N GLU A 437 -11.33 -18.04 -0.60
CA GLU A 437 -11.30 -19.48 -0.42
C GLU A 437 -12.68 -19.87 0.14
N ASP A 438 -13.47 -20.64 -0.61
CA ASP A 438 -14.77 -21.28 -0.28
C ASP A 438 -14.78 -22.13 1.03
N THR A 439 -13.80 -21.96 1.91
CA THR A 439 -13.51 -22.82 3.07
C THR A 439 -13.46 -22.10 4.41
N VAL A 440 -13.79 -20.80 4.47
CA VAL A 440 -13.83 -20.08 5.76
C VAL A 440 -15.06 -20.54 6.56
N HIS A 441 -14.88 -21.65 7.29
CA HIS A 441 -15.90 -22.26 8.17
C HIS A 441 -16.32 -21.38 9.37
N LEU A 442 -15.78 -20.17 9.48
CA LEU A 442 -16.09 -19.20 10.54
C LEU A 442 -16.67 -17.95 9.87
N MET A 443 -17.99 -17.93 9.74
CA MET A 443 -18.75 -16.76 9.30
C MET A 443 -18.89 -15.83 10.51
N LEU A 444 -18.29 -14.64 10.45
CA LEU A 444 -18.35 -13.64 11.51
C LEU A 444 -19.19 -12.46 11.04
N PRO A 445 -20.23 -12.05 11.79
CA PRO A 445 -21.06 -10.94 11.32
C PRO A 445 -20.29 -9.62 11.18
N GLY A 446 -20.33 -8.99 10.00
CA GLY A 446 -19.69 -7.70 9.73
C GLY A 446 -18.19 -7.79 9.50
N ASP A 447 -17.67 -8.93 9.08
CA ASP A 447 -16.23 -9.14 8.87
C ASP A 447 -15.74 -8.67 7.50
N LEU A 448 -16.65 -8.29 6.60
CA LEU A 448 -16.38 -7.85 5.22
C LEU A 448 -15.58 -8.90 4.41
N VAL A 449 -15.68 -10.17 4.80
CA VAL A 449 -15.13 -11.30 4.06
C VAL A 449 -16.25 -11.85 3.19
N ASP A 450 -15.92 -12.14 1.93
CA ASP A 450 -16.79 -12.85 0.99
C ASP A 450 -16.60 -14.35 1.27
N ASN A 451 -17.45 -14.89 2.14
CA ASN A 451 -17.34 -16.25 2.67
C ASN A 451 -17.74 -17.31 1.64
N ASP A 452 -18.32 -16.89 0.52
CA ASP A 452 -18.97 -17.76 -0.45
C ASP A 452 -18.61 -17.43 -1.93
N CYS A 453 -17.76 -16.45 -2.14
CA CYS A 453 -17.18 -16.06 -3.41
C CYS A 453 -18.19 -15.54 -4.43
N ASP A 454 -19.36 -15.08 -4.00
CA ASP A 454 -20.38 -14.56 -4.90
C ASP A 454 -20.13 -13.09 -5.29
N GLY A 455 -19.20 -12.43 -4.58
CA GLY A 455 -18.77 -11.07 -4.80
C GLY A 455 -19.53 -10.02 -3.99
N THR A 456 -20.37 -10.47 -3.07
CA THR A 456 -20.93 -9.66 -1.98
C THR A 456 -20.31 -10.05 -0.64
N VAL A 457 -20.50 -9.17 0.37
CA VAL A 457 -20.02 -9.38 1.74
C VAL A 457 -21.05 -8.81 2.69
N ASP A 458 -21.18 -9.43 3.87
CA ASP A 458 -22.08 -8.98 4.92
C ASP A 458 -23.54 -8.74 4.42
N GLU A 459 -24.04 -9.51 3.45
CA GLU A 459 -25.39 -9.39 2.86
C GLU A 459 -26.46 -10.21 3.56
N GLU A 460 -26.11 -11.33 4.20
CA GLU A 460 -27.05 -12.29 4.76
C GLU A 460 -27.43 -11.97 6.21
N ILE A 461 -28.64 -12.32 6.62
CA ILE A 461 -29.06 -12.19 8.02
C ILE A 461 -29.14 -13.59 8.60
N LEU A 462 -28.43 -13.85 9.70
CA LEU A 462 -28.44 -15.15 10.39
C LEU A 462 -29.87 -15.61 10.77
N ASN A 463 -30.53 -16.30 9.84
CA ASN A 463 -31.97 -16.54 9.88
C ASN A 463 -32.37 -17.87 9.19
N ASN A 464 -31.42 -18.61 8.62
CA ASN A 464 -31.56 -19.83 7.83
C ASN A 464 -32.35 -19.62 6.54
N GLN A 465 -32.23 -18.44 5.93
CA GLN A 465 -32.69 -18.17 4.57
C GLN A 465 -31.51 -17.67 3.76
N ASP A 466 -31.66 -17.85 2.45
CA ASP A 466 -30.84 -17.29 1.40
C ASP A 466 -31.43 -15.89 1.11
N ASP A 467 -30.94 -14.86 1.80
CA ASP A 467 -31.51 -13.52 1.79
C ASP A 467 -31.23 -12.79 0.47
N ASP A 468 -30.13 -13.12 -0.19
CA ASP A 468 -29.64 -12.49 -1.42
C ASP A 468 -29.89 -13.32 -2.71
N LYS A 469 -30.18 -14.63 -2.58
CA LYS A 469 -30.59 -15.61 -3.61
C LYS A 469 -29.44 -16.18 -4.45
N ASP A 470 -28.26 -16.29 -3.88
CA ASP A 470 -27.10 -16.90 -4.51
C ASP A 470 -27.12 -18.45 -4.45
N THR A 471 -28.05 -19.04 -3.68
CA THR A 471 -28.27 -20.48 -3.36
C THR A 471 -27.51 -21.04 -2.16
N LYS A 472 -26.78 -20.21 -1.44
CA LYS A 472 -26.20 -20.52 -0.15
C LYS A 472 -27.08 -19.86 0.94
N ILE A 473 -26.81 -20.18 2.21
CA ILE A 473 -27.66 -19.77 3.33
C ILE A 473 -26.78 -19.33 4.50
N ASP A 474 -27.02 -18.10 4.98
CA ASP A 474 -26.36 -17.52 6.16
C ASP A 474 -24.82 -17.46 6.06
N GLU A 475 -24.26 -17.43 4.85
CA GLU A 475 -22.91 -16.91 4.54
C GLU A 475 -22.81 -15.42 4.87
N ASP A 476 -21.65 -14.79 4.70
CA ASP A 476 -21.56 -13.32 4.62
C ASP A 476 -22.46 -12.53 5.59
N LEU A 477 -22.36 -12.83 6.88
CA LEU A 477 -23.36 -12.39 7.84
C LEU A 477 -23.33 -10.86 8.01
N ALA A 478 -24.38 -10.19 7.60
CA ALA A 478 -24.62 -8.78 7.85
C ALA A 478 -24.54 -8.47 9.36
N MET A 479 -23.79 -7.43 9.69
CA MET A 479 -23.82 -6.88 11.05
C MET A 479 -25.24 -6.35 11.33
N SER A 480 -26.02 -7.06 12.15
CA SER A 480 -27.35 -6.58 12.55
C SER A 480 -27.22 -5.17 13.13
N GLU A 481 -28.18 -4.26 12.85
CA GLU A 481 -28.21 -2.88 13.37
C GLU A 481 -28.27 -2.79 14.92
N SER A 482 -27.93 -3.85 15.65
CA SER A 482 -27.79 -3.85 17.09
C SER A 482 -26.58 -3.01 17.52
N THR A 483 -26.89 -1.78 17.95
CA THR A 483 -26.22 -1.02 19.02
C THR A 483 -24.78 -1.46 19.29
N GLU A 484 -23.82 -0.73 18.70
CA GLU A 484 -22.41 -0.79 19.09
C GLU A 484 -22.30 -0.92 20.62
N CYS A 485 -21.49 -1.86 21.07
CA CYS A 485 -21.52 -2.27 22.45
C CYS A 485 -21.21 -1.11 23.41
N PRO A 486 -21.88 -1.05 24.58
CA PRO A 486 -21.54 -0.05 25.59
C PRO A 486 -20.06 -0.08 25.95
N ASP A 487 -19.57 1.02 26.51
CA ASP A 487 -18.21 1.11 27.02
C ASP A 487 -17.85 -0.13 27.87
N MET A 488 -16.63 -0.61 27.67
CA MET A 488 -16.07 -1.82 28.29
C MET A 488 -16.69 -3.16 27.86
N THR A 489 -17.48 -3.19 26.78
CA THR A 489 -18.04 -4.44 26.24
C THR A 489 -17.75 -4.62 24.75
N PHE A 490 -17.71 -5.89 24.32
CA PHE A 490 -17.46 -6.27 22.92
C PHE A 490 -18.16 -7.57 22.53
N GLY A 491 -18.16 -7.92 21.25
CA GLY A 491 -18.68 -9.19 20.73
C GLY A 491 -20.20 -9.21 20.59
N GLU A 492 -20.72 -10.35 20.14
CA GLU A 492 -22.15 -10.54 19.91
C GLU A 492 -22.96 -10.24 21.18
N ASN A 493 -23.99 -9.40 21.04
CA ASN A 493 -24.83 -8.91 22.14
C ASN A 493 -24.06 -8.27 23.31
N CYS A 494 -22.84 -7.79 23.08
CA CYS A 494 -22.01 -7.11 24.10
C CYS A 494 -21.72 -7.99 25.32
N SER A 495 -21.66 -9.29 25.07
CA SER A 495 -21.40 -10.31 26.07
C SER A 495 -19.93 -10.38 26.50
N GLY A 496 -19.02 -9.92 25.64
CA GLY A 496 -17.59 -9.77 25.92
C GLY A 496 -17.32 -8.57 26.81
N ASN A 497 -16.30 -8.67 27.66
CA ASN A 497 -15.90 -7.61 28.59
C ASN A 497 -14.46 -7.15 28.29
N CYS A 498 -14.32 -5.91 27.83
CA CYS A 498 -13.03 -5.33 27.45
C CYS A 498 -12.07 -5.24 28.61
N TYR A 499 -12.54 -4.91 29.81
CA TYR A 499 -11.68 -4.87 30.99
C TYR A 499 -11.02 -6.23 31.25
N SER A 500 -11.79 -7.31 31.13
CA SER A 500 -11.30 -8.67 31.36
C SER A 500 -10.32 -9.14 30.29
N LYS A 501 -10.48 -8.68 29.04
CA LYS A 501 -9.64 -9.07 27.91
C LYS A 501 -8.41 -8.19 27.73
N CYS A 502 -8.56 -6.89 27.96
CA CYS A 502 -7.59 -5.84 27.63
C CYS A 502 -7.04 -5.08 28.85
N GLY A 503 -7.68 -5.16 30.02
CA GLY A 503 -7.36 -4.35 31.19
C GLY A 503 -7.85 -2.90 31.11
N GLU A 504 -8.38 -2.51 29.95
CA GLU A 504 -8.93 -1.21 29.60
C GLU A 504 -10.04 -1.41 28.56
N ASP A 505 -10.60 -0.34 28.01
CA ASP A 505 -11.61 -0.48 26.96
C ASP A 505 -11.00 -1.03 25.67
N CYS A 506 -11.79 -1.73 24.85
CA CYS A 506 -11.29 -2.29 23.60
C CYS A 506 -11.11 -1.20 22.53
N LEU A 507 -10.08 -1.33 21.70
CA LEU A 507 -9.88 -0.53 20.47
C LEU A 507 -10.99 -0.77 19.44
N ASP A 508 -11.50 -1.98 19.40
CA ASP A 508 -12.66 -2.38 18.60
C ASP A 508 -13.62 -3.20 19.47
N ARG A 509 -14.91 -2.90 19.36
CA ARG A 509 -15.99 -3.52 20.15
C ARG A 509 -16.64 -4.69 19.44
N ILE A 510 -16.24 -5.00 18.22
CA ILE A 510 -16.68 -6.21 17.52
C ILE A 510 -15.87 -7.39 18.06
N TYR A 511 -14.55 -7.32 17.95
CA TYR A 511 -13.66 -8.42 18.33
C TYR A 511 -13.09 -8.27 19.74
N GLY A 512 -13.25 -7.12 20.36
CA GLY A 512 -12.64 -6.84 21.66
C GLY A 512 -11.12 -6.70 21.57
N SER A 513 -10.64 -6.03 20.53
CA SER A 513 -9.22 -5.86 20.24
C SER A 513 -8.57 -4.94 21.26
N CYS A 514 -7.40 -5.31 21.76
CA CYS A 514 -6.75 -4.57 22.86
C CYS A 514 -5.64 -3.63 22.38
N SER A 515 -5.60 -2.42 22.90
CA SER A 515 -4.43 -1.54 22.89
C SER A 515 -3.39 -2.05 23.88
N ARG A 516 -2.68 -3.16 23.63
CA ARG A 516 -1.49 -3.50 24.43
C ARG A 516 -0.41 -2.41 24.30
N LEU A 517 -0.54 -1.39 25.14
CA LEU A 517 0.51 -0.62 25.78
C LEU A 517 0.06 -0.38 27.23
N SER A 518 -0.08 -1.46 27.98
CA SER A 518 -0.11 -1.35 29.45
C SER A 518 0.55 -2.57 30.06
N ILE A 519 1.88 -2.50 30.18
CA ILE A 519 2.61 -3.30 31.17
C ILE A 519 2.26 -2.70 32.54
N SER A 520 1.10 -3.06 33.07
CA SER A 520 0.72 -2.70 34.44
C SER A 520 0.11 -3.91 35.12
N ASN A 521 0.82 -5.03 35.15
CA ASN A 521 0.58 -6.10 36.13
C ASN A 521 1.83 -6.99 36.31
N LEU A 522 2.97 -6.36 36.58
CA LEU A 522 4.17 -7.04 37.11
C LEU A 522 4.56 -6.54 38.51
N GLN A 523 3.58 -6.03 39.28
CA GLN A 523 3.79 -5.55 40.65
C GLN A 523 3.14 -6.42 41.75
N ASP A 524 2.39 -7.48 41.42
CA ASP A 524 1.76 -8.35 42.42
C ASP A 524 2.43 -9.73 42.60
N LEU A 525 3.74 -9.84 42.32
CA LEU A 525 4.55 -10.94 42.82
C LEU A 525 5.32 -10.46 44.07
N PRO A 526 5.17 -11.11 45.24
CA PRO A 526 5.83 -10.70 46.46
C PRO A 526 7.34 -10.70 46.27
N GLY A 527 7.91 -9.49 46.27
CA GLY A 527 9.32 -9.23 46.12
C GLY A 527 10.13 -9.86 47.26
N GLY A 528 10.85 -10.91 46.93
CA GLY A 528 11.85 -11.51 47.80
C GLY A 528 12.09 -12.96 47.43
N LEU A 529 12.98 -13.23 46.45
CA LEU A 529 13.91 -14.37 46.39
C LEU A 529 14.61 -14.58 45.03
N VAL A 530 14.25 -13.86 43.95
CA VAL A 530 14.78 -14.20 42.61
C VAL A 530 16.09 -13.47 42.22
N SER A 531 16.56 -12.49 43.00
CA SER A 531 17.77 -11.72 42.66
C SER A 531 19.09 -12.48 42.90
N SER A 532 19.09 -13.61 43.60
CA SER A 532 20.34 -14.26 44.05
C SER A 532 20.82 -15.45 43.21
N MET A 533 20.01 -16.00 42.29
CA MET A 533 20.38 -17.21 41.52
C MET A 533 20.80 -16.96 40.07
N ILE A 534 20.47 -15.81 39.48
CA ILE A 534 20.79 -15.54 38.06
C ILE A 534 22.24 -15.07 37.85
N ILE A 535 22.91 -14.59 38.90
CA ILE A 535 24.31 -14.09 38.80
C ILE A 535 25.36 -15.22 38.77
N LEU A 536 24.99 -16.49 39.08
CA LEU A 536 25.95 -17.61 39.12
C LEU A 536 25.96 -18.51 37.87
N LEU A 537 25.04 -18.34 36.91
CA LEU A 537 24.96 -19.23 35.73
C LEU A 537 25.57 -18.66 34.45
N ILE A 538 25.85 -17.35 34.40
CA ILE A 538 26.41 -16.68 33.21
C ILE A 538 27.90 -16.99 32.98
N PRO A 539 28.77 -17.20 34.00
CA PRO A 539 30.18 -17.55 33.75
C PRO A 539 30.39 -18.98 33.22
N THR A 540 29.48 -19.92 33.52
CA THR A 540 29.63 -21.34 33.15
C THR A 540 29.22 -21.65 31.71
N ILE A 541 28.29 -20.89 31.13
CA ILE A 541 27.83 -21.10 29.75
C ILE A 541 28.83 -20.50 28.74
N LEU A 542 29.48 -19.38 29.08
CA LEU A 542 30.48 -18.75 28.20
C LEU A 542 31.81 -19.53 28.09
N PHE A 543 32.18 -20.32 29.11
CA PHE A 543 33.38 -21.18 29.03
C PHE A 543 33.14 -22.50 28.27
N GLY A 544 31.89 -22.98 28.17
CA GLY A 544 31.55 -24.23 27.47
C GLY A 544 31.54 -24.10 25.94
N VAL A 545 31.20 -22.93 25.40
CA VAL A 545 31.08 -22.72 23.95
C VAL A 545 32.45 -22.50 23.28
N SER A 546 33.44 -21.96 24.00
CA SER A 546 34.80 -21.75 23.47
C SER A 546 35.58 -23.05 23.17
N LEU A 547 35.20 -24.17 23.82
CA LEU A 547 35.86 -25.47 23.62
C LEU A 547 35.32 -26.29 22.43
N LEU A 548 34.18 -25.90 21.84
CA LEU A 548 33.55 -26.67 20.75
C LEU A 548 33.86 -26.14 19.33
N CYS A 549 34.43 -24.94 19.18
CA CYS A 549 34.79 -24.40 17.86
C CYS A 549 36.24 -24.69 17.40
N LYS A 550 37.07 -25.39 18.18
CA LYS A 550 38.49 -25.61 17.83
C LYS A 550 38.81 -26.97 17.17
N LYS A 551 37.82 -27.70 16.64
CA LYS A 551 38.07 -29.07 16.12
C LYS A 551 37.49 -29.40 14.74
N ARG A 552 37.44 -28.41 13.83
CA ARG A 552 37.10 -28.67 12.42
C ARG A 552 37.85 -27.73 11.46
N SER A 553 39.16 -27.89 11.38
CA SER A 553 39.98 -27.38 10.28
C SER A 553 41.24 -28.23 10.23
N GLU A 554 41.14 -29.40 9.59
CA GLU A 554 42.28 -30.18 9.10
C GLU A 554 41.73 -31.36 8.28
N LYS A 555 41.60 -31.15 6.97
CA LYS A 555 41.72 -32.15 5.91
C LYS A 555 41.32 -31.48 4.59
N TYR A 556 42.28 -30.99 3.82
CA TYR A 556 42.52 -31.34 2.42
C TYR A 556 43.94 -30.88 2.02
N PRO A 557 44.66 -31.65 1.20
CA PRO A 557 46.09 -31.44 0.92
C PRO A 557 46.34 -30.41 -0.18
N PRO A 558 47.56 -29.83 -0.26
CA PRO A 558 47.93 -28.91 -1.33
C PRO A 558 48.49 -29.65 -2.55
N GLY A 559 48.05 -29.26 -3.75
CA GLY A 559 48.72 -29.59 -5.00
C GLY A 559 47.77 -29.66 -6.19
N TYR A 560 47.81 -28.66 -7.08
CA TYR A 560 48.54 -28.72 -8.35
C TYR A 560 48.46 -27.36 -9.06
N PHE A 561 49.62 -26.89 -9.54
CA PHE A 561 49.81 -25.74 -10.43
C PHE A 561 49.32 -26.08 -11.85
N GLU A 562 48.72 -25.11 -12.54
CA GLU A 562 49.30 -24.44 -13.73
C GLU A 562 48.57 -23.12 -14.02
#